data_AF-A0A7K3MCX6-F1
#
_entry.id   AF-A0A7K3MCX6-F1
#
_cell.length_a   1.000
_cell.length_b   1.000
_cell.length_c   1.000
_cell.angle_alpha   90.00
_cell.angle_beta   90.00
_cell.angle_gamma   90.00
#
_symmetry.space_group_name_H-M   'P 1'
#
loop_
_entity.id
_entity.type
_entity.pdbx_description
1 polymer ?
#
loop_
_entity_poly.entity_id
_entity_poly.type
_entity_poly.pdbx_seq_one_letter_code
_entity_poly.pdbx_strand_id
1 'polypeptide(L)' 'MFPRRCLVGVVLVTGAAGYIGSRLVRRLASSQEVISFDVVALSRSKPVETVVSVLGSYASPADLEVLDEYEIDSVV' A
#
# COMPACT_ATOMS: atom_id res chain seq x y z
N MET A 1 26.68 -2.31 11.14
CA MET A 1 25.44 -2.11 11.93
C MET A 1 24.47 -1.37 11.03
N PHE A 2 23.56 -2.09 10.36
CA PHE A 2 22.53 -1.45 9.52
C PHE A 2 21.48 -0.82 10.43
N PRO A 3 21.03 0.42 10.18
CA PRO A 3 19.95 1.01 10.97
C PRO A 3 18.72 0.12 10.86
N ARG A 4 18.11 -0.22 12.00
CA ARG A 4 16.81 -0.91 12.00
C ARG A 4 15.79 0.05 11.40
N ARG A 5 15.19 -0.33 10.27
CA ARG A 5 14.02 0.36 9.73
C ARG A 5 12.95 0.41 10.82
N CYS A 6 12.49 1.60 11.16
CA CYS A 6 11.37 1.79 12.07
C CYS A 6 10.10 1.78 11.19
N LEU A 7 9.29 0.73 11.33
CA LEU A 7 7.97 0.69 10.70
C LEU A 7 7.09 1.75 11.37
N VAL A 8 6.57 2.69 10.59
CA VAL A 8 5.75 3.80 11.08
C VAL A 8 4.26 3.53 10.95
N GLY A 9 3.87 2.59 10.08
CA GLY A 9 2.48 2.14 9.95
C GLY A 9 2.18 1.51 8.60
N VAL A 10 0.93 1.06 8.43
CA VAL A 10 0.38 0.51 7.20
C VAL A 10 -0.44 1.58 6.47
N VAL A 11 -0.09 1.86 5.21
CA VAL A 11 -0.77 2.83 4.36
C VAL A 11 -1.50 2.10 3.24
N LEU A 12 -2.83 2.25 3.20
CA LEU A 12 -3.64 1.82 2.07
C LEU A 12 -3.65 2.90 0.99
N VAL A 13 -3.19 2.56 -0.22
CA VAL A 13 -3.28 3.46 -1.39
C VAL A 13 -4.38 2.95 -2.32
N THR A 14 -5.45 3.73 -2.45
CA THR A 14 -6.52 3.46 -3.41
C THR A 14 -6.14 3.94 -4.80
N GLY A 15 -6.66 3.26 -5.84
CA GLY A 15 -6.30 3.60 -7.22
C GLY A 15 -4.80 3.44 -7.48
N ALA A 16 -4.14 2.49 -6.82
CA ALA A 16 -2.69 2.29 -6.85
C ALA A 16 -2.12 2.02 -8.26
N ALA A 17 -2.93 1.48 -9.17
CA ALA A 17 -2.55 1.32 -10.58
C ALA A 17 -2.66 2.61 -11.43
N GLY A 18 -3.26 3.68 -10.88
CA GLY A 18 -3.38 4.98 -11.54
C GLY A 18 -2.07 5.77 -11.56
N TYR A 19 -2.05 6.89 -12.29
CA TYR A 19 -0.84 7.70 -12.48
C TYR A 19 -0.24 8.22 -11.16
N ILE A 20 -1.09 8.77 -10.27
CA ILE A 20 -0.65 9.30 -8.97
C ILE A 20 -0.35 8.16 -8.00
N GLY A 21 -1.29 7.22 -7.85
CA GLY A 21 -1.15 6.08 -6.93
C GLY A 21 0.11 5.25 -7.18
N SER A 22 0.41 4.93 -8.44
CA SER A 22 1.60 4.12 -8.77
C SER A 22 2.91 4.82 -8.45
N ARG A 23 2.97 6.15 -8.57
CA ARG A 23 4.14 6.96 -8.18
C ARG A 23 4.26 7.08 -6.66
N LEU A 24 3.14 7.23 -5.95
CA LEU A 24 3.12 7.28 -4.49
C LEU A 24 3.58 5.94 -3.90
N VAL A 25 3.00 4.83 -4.36
CA VAL A 25 3.39 3.47 -3.96
C VAL A 25 4.89 3.26 -4.16
N ARG A 26 5.43 3.64 -5.33
CA ARG A 26 6.87 3.53 -5.59
C ARG A 26 7.70 4.33 -4.60
N ARG A 27 7.30 5.58 -4.31
CA ARG A 27 8.04 6.44 -3.37
C ARG A 27 8.03 5.90 -1.94
N LEU A 28 6.87 5.44 -1.47
CA LEU A 28 6.71 4.89 -0.12
C LEU A 28 7.49 3.57 0.01
N ALA A 29 7.41 2.69 -0.99
CA ALA A 29 8.13 1.41 -1.01
C ALA A 29 9.65 1.56 -1.24
N SER A 30 10.08 2.58 -1.99
CA SER A 30 11.51 2.84 -2.26
C SER A 30 12.19 3.65 -1.18
N SER A 31 11.46 4.15 -0.17
CA SER A 31 12.05 5.03 0.83
C SER A 31 13.08 4.25 1.65
N GLN A 32 14.35 4.61 1.48
CA GLN A 32 15.49 4.12 2.27
C GLN A 32 15.69 4.94 3.55
N GLU A 33 14.75 5.83 3.88
CA GLU A 33 14.79 6.56 5.13
C GLU A 33 14.66 5.60 6.33
N VAL A 34 15.05 6.10 7.51
CA VAL A 34 14.96 5.37 8.79
C VAL A 34 13.51 4.91 9.09
N ILE A 35 12.55 5.52 8.40
CA ILE A 35 11.11 5.28 8.46
C ILE A 35 10.67 4.46 7.25
N SER A 36 9.99 3.34 7.50
CA SER A 36 9.39 2.49 6.45
C SER A 36 7.89 2.36 6.69
N PHE A 37 7.11 2.29 5.62
CA PHE A 37 5.67 2.03 5.66
C PHE A 37 5.37 0.72 4.95
N ASP A 38 4.47 -0.08 5.49
CA ASP A 38 3.90 -1.19 4.77
C ASP A 38 2.78 -0.65 3.87
N VAL A 39 2.93 -0.82 2.57
CA VAL A 39 2.02 -0.24 1.58
C VAL A 39 1.11 -1.34 1.06
N VAL A 40 -0.20 -1.16 1.28
CA VAL A 40 -1.24 -2.01 0.70
C VAL A 40 -1.82 -1.27 -0.50
N ALA A 41 -1.67 -1.84 -1.70
CA ALA A 41 -2.16 -1.25 -2.93
C ALA A 41 -3.52 -1.82 -3.32
N LEU A 42 -4.58 -1.02 -3.30
CA LEU A 42 -5.91 -1.41 -3.77
C LEU A 42 -6.16 -0.86 -5.19
N SER A 43 -6.38 -1.74 -6.16
CA SER A 43 -6.78 -1.33 -7.50
C SER A 43 -7.53 -2.43 -8.26
N ARG A 44 -8.32 -2.00 -9.25
CA ARG A 44 -9.05 -2.89 -10.17
C ARG A 44 -8.17 -3.59 -11.19
N SER A 45 -6.90 -3.19 -11.29
CA SER A 45 -5.88 -3.75 -12.17
C SER A 45 -4.60 -3.97 -11.38
N LYS A 46 -3.76 -4.94 -11.79
CA LYS A 46 -2.57 -5.34 -11.03
C LYS A 46 -1.60 -4.15 -10.87
N PRO A 47 -1.31 -3.70 -9.64
CA PRO A 47 -0.35 -2.63 -9.39
C PRO A 47 1.10 -3.16 -9.46
N VAL A 48 2.07 -2.26 -9.22
CA VAL A 48 3.52 -2.50 -9.34
C VAL A 48 3.98 -3.66 -8.43
N GLU A 49 4.81 -4.57 -8.93
CA GLU A 49 5.18 -5.87 -8.32
C GLU A 49 5.90 -5.82 -6.96
N THR A 50 6.22 -4.64 -6.44
CA THR A 50 7.11 -4.48 -5.28
C THR A 50 6.36 -4.32 -3.95
N VAL A 51 5.02 -4.34 -3.95
CA VAL A 51 4.19 -4.15 -2.74
C VAL A 51 3.05 -5.16 -2.65
N VAL A 52 2.55 -5.36 -1.44
CA VAL A 52 1.33 -6.14 -1.21
C VAL A 52 0.19 -5.47 -1.97
N SER A 53 -0.55 -6.26 -2.74
CA SER A 53 -1.60 -5.74 -3.61
C SER A 53 -2.89 -6.51 -3.42
N VAL A 54 -3.96 -5.75 -3.24
CA VAL A 54 -5.34 -6.24 -3.20
C VAL A 54 -5.97 -5.86 -4.53
N LEU A 55 -6.29 -6.88 -5.33
CA LEU A 55 -7.05 -6.69 -6.57
C LEU A 55 -8.52 -6.63 -6.20
N GLY A 56 -9.12 -5.46 -6.36
CA GLY A 56 -10.50 -5.25 -5.94
C GLY A 56 -11.03 -3.86 -6.26
N SER A 57 -12.31 -3.71 -6.02
CA SER A 57 -13.05 -2.47 -6.14
C SER A 57 -13.38 -1.93 -4.75
N TYR A 58 -13.11 -0.63 -4.52
CA TYR A 58 -13.57 0.05 -3.30
C TYR A 58 -15.11 0.15 -3.20
N ALA A 59 -15.84 -0.22 -4.26
CA ALA A 59 -17.29 -0.25 -4.29
C ALA A 59 -17.87 -1.65 -4.01
N SER A 60 -17.03 -2.68 -3.78
CA SER A 60 -17.45 -4.05 -3.49
C SER A 60 -17.12 -4.38 -2.03
N PRO A 61 -18.13 -4.56 -1.16
CA PRO A 61 -17.88 -4.95 0.24
C PRO A 61 -17.07 -6.24 0.35
N ALA A 62 -17.36 -7.24 -0.49
CA ALA A 62 -16.61 -8.50 -0.53
C ALA A 62 -15.13 -8.31 -0.92
N ASP A 63 -14.81 -7.33 -1.77
CA ASP A 63 -13.43 -7.02 -2.15
C ASP A 63 -12.71 -6.26 -1.03
N LEU A 64 -13.46 -5.61 -0.12
CA LEU A 64 -12.93 -4.86 1.01
C LEU A 64 -12.73 -5.75 2.25
N GLU A 65 -13.43 -6.88 2.38
CA GLU A 65 -13.27 -7.81 3.51
C GLU A 65 -11.81 -8.28 3.69
N VAL A 66 -11.07 -8.45 2.60
CA VAL A 66 -9.64 -8.81 2.67
C VAL A 66 -8.79 -7.72 3.33
N LEU A 67 -9.26 -6.47 3.41
CA LEU A 67 -8.56 -5.39 4.09
C LEU A 67 -8.60 -5.55 5.61
N ASP A 68 -9.55 -6.34 6.15
CA ASP A 68 -9.64 -6.63 7.59
C ASP A 68 -8.43 -7.45 8.10
N GLU A 69 -7.67 -8.06 7.19
CA GLU A 69 -6.40 -8.74 7.51
C GLU A 69 -5.24 -7.76 7.78
N TYR A 70 -5.44 -6.46 7.51
CA TYR A 70 -4.41 -5.44 7.63
C TYR A 70 -4.79 -4.39 8.69
N GLU A 71 -3.85 -4.07 9.57
CA GLU A 71 -3.99 -2.98 10.53
C GLU A 71 -3.70 -1.64 9.84
N ILE A 72 -4.65 -1.13 9.07
CA ILE A 72 -4.48 0.08 8.25
C ILE A 72 -4.52 1.34 9.13
N ASP A 73 -3.41 2.08 9.19
CA ASP A 73 -3.29 3.33 9.94
C ASP A 73 -3.75 4.55 9.14
N SER A 74 -3.70 4.48 7.81
CA SER A 74 -4.01 5.61 6.91
C SER A 74 -4.48 5.16 5.53
N VAL A 75 -5.37 5.94 4.94
CA VAL A 75 -5.93 5.72 3.60
C VAL A 75 -5.67 6.95 2.72
N VAL A 76 -5.21 6.71 1.49
CA VAL A 76 -4.93 7.74 0.46
C VAL A 76 -5.64 7.45 -0.85
#